data_AF-A0A7S2SFE4-F1
#
_entry.id   AF-A0A7S2SFE4-F1
#
_cell.length_a   1.000
_cell.length_b   1.000
_cell.length_c   1.000
_cell.angle_alpha   90.00
_cell.angle_beta   90.00
_cell.angle_gamma   90.00
#
_symmetry.space_group_name_H-M   'P 1'
#
loop_
_entity.id
_entity.type
_entity.pdbx_description
1 polymer ?
#
loop_
_entity_poly.entity_id
_entity_poly.type
_entity_poly.pdbx_seq_one_letter_code
_entity_poly.pdbx_strand_id
1 'polypeptide(L)'
;NLERAIACTEKNGKEKYVILIDYDGWSLSKAPSVSATRQTLKILQHHYPERLYRSYILNPPMLFRGFWSLTKPFIDPITKQKIQFCTGKSGKSILENDFDLNTLESCAYGTTPQTPFDSKTYLSAPSHLTYDETNTPK
;
A
#
# COMPACT_ATOMS: atom_id res chain seq x y z
N ASN A 1 5.49 5.65 6.08
CA ASN A 1 4.91 6.57 7.07
C ASN A 1 3.67 7.21 6.46
N LEU A 2 2.51 7.11 7.14
CA LEU A 2 1.23 7.60 6.62
C LEU A 2 1.15 9.13 6.57
N GLU A 3 1.78 9.81 7.52
CA GLU A 3 1.82 11.27 7.57
C GLU A 3 2.50 11.85 6.34
N ARG A 4 3.59 11.21 5.88
CA ARG A 4 4.25 11.61 4.64
C ARG A 4 3.36 11.40 3.42
N ALA A 5 2.64 10.28 3.34
CA ALA A 5 1.70 10.04 2.25
C ALA A 5 0.61 11.14 2.21
N ILE A 6 0.08 11.51 3.37
CA ILE A 6 -0.90 12.59 3.52
C ILE A 6 -0.32 13.94 3.09
N ALA A 7 0.86 14.31 3.59
CA ALA A 7 1.52 15.57 3.22
C ALA A 7 1.79 15.67 1.71
N CYS A 8 2.21 14.56 1.08
CA CYS A 8 2.38 14.50 -0.37
C CYS A 8 1.05 14.63 -1.13
N THR A 9 -0.04 14.04 -0.63
CA THR A 9 -1.35 14.23 -1.26
C THR A 9 -1.80 15.69 -1.16
N GLU A 10 -1.67 16.32 0.01
CA GLU A 10 -2.10 17.69 0.26
C GLU A 10 -1.30 18.70 -0.58
N LYS A 11 0.02 18.52 -0.70
CA LYS A 11 0.89 19.30 -1.60
C LYS A 11 0.39 19.28 -3.06
N ASN A 12 -0.23 18.19 -3.48
CA ASN A 12 -0.75 17.98 -4.83
C ASN A 12 -2.26 18.26 -4.95
N GLY A 13 -2.88 18.88 -3.95
CA GLY A 13 -4.32 19.17 -3.93
C GLY A 13 -5.20 17.91 -3.90
N LYS A 14 -4.70 16.81 -3.34
CA LYS A 14 -5.41 15.54 -3.15
C LYS A 14 -5.61 15.28 -1.66
N GLU A 15 -6.70 14.61 -1.30
CA GLU A 15 -7.04 14.33 0.11
C GLU A 15 -6.81 12.87 0.50
N LYS A 16 -6.76 11.97 -0.49
CA LYS A 16 -6.74 10.53 -0.28
C LYS A 16 -5.51 9.89 -0.89
N TYR A 17 -4.98 8.89 -0.19
CA TYR A 17 -3.86 8.09 -0.64
C TYR A 17 -4.31 6.70 -1.10
N VAL A 18 -3.42 6.05 -1.83
CA VAL A 18 -3.58 4.68 -2.32
C VAL A 18 -2.45 3.83 -1.73
N ILE A 19 -2.76 2.59 -1.35
CA ILE A 19 -1.76 1.65 -0.83
C ILE A 19 -1.62 0.49 -1.81
N LEU A 20 -0.40 0.20 -2.26
CA LEU A 20 -0.05 -1.04 -2.95
C LEU A 20 0.78 -1.89 -1.98
N ILE A 21 0.42 -3.15 -1.82
CA ILE A 21 1.14 -4.09 -0.95
C ILE A 21 1.47 -5.33 -1.77
N ASP A 22 2.75 -5.54 -2.04
CA ASP A 22 3.22 -6.76 -2.67
C ASP A 22 3.44 -7.87 -1.62
N TYR A 23 2.72 -8.98 -1.80
CA TYR A 23 2.80 -10.16 -0.95
C TYR A 23 3.67 -11.27 -1.57
N ASP A 24 4.40 -10.99 -2.65
CA ASP A 24 5.37 -11.96 -3.15
C ASP A 24 6.42 -12.32 -2.08
N GLY A 25 6.74 -13.61 -1.95
CA GLY A 25 7.61 -14.12 -0.89
C GLY A 25 7.07 -14.00 0.55
N TRP A 26 5.80 -13.62 0.74
CA TRP A 26 5.16 -13.59 2.06
C TRP A 26 4.84 -15.00 2.58
N SER A 27 4.96 -15.19 3.89
CA SER A 27 4.68 -16.45 4.58
C SER A 27 3.90 -16.22 5.87
N LEU A 28 3.18 -17.23 6.35
CA LEU A 28 2.42 -17.17 7.61
C LEU A 28 3.30 -16.84 8.83
N SER A 29 4.57 -17.24 8.83
CA SER A 29 5.54 -16.89 9.89
C SER A 29 5.83 -15.39 9.96
N LYS A 30 5.59 -14.66 8.86
CA LYS A 30 5.72 -13.19 8.77
C LYS A 30 4.37 -12.49 8.90
N ALA A 31 3.28 -13.23 9.09
CA ALA A 31 1.95 -12.65 9.25
C ALA A 31 1.87 -11.88 10.57
N PRO A 32 1.36 -10.64 10.57
CA PRO A 32 1.09 -9.94 11.81
C PRO A 32 0.03 -10.71 12.61
N SER A 33 0.11 -10.62 13.94
CA SER A 33 -0.93 -11.18 14.79
C SER A 33 -2.28 -10.51 14.50
N VAL A 34 -3.38 -11.22 14.75
CA VAL A 34 -4.74 -10.66 14.62
C VAL A 34 -4.90 -9.42 15.51
N SER A 35 -4.29 -9.43 16.69
CA SER A 35 -4.28 -8.28 17.62
C SER A 35 -3.58 -7.07 17.02
N ALA A 36 -2.37 -7.25 16.45
CA ALA A 36 -1.63 -6.18 15.79
C ALA A 36 -2.42 -5.62 14.60
N THR A 37 -3.00 -6.49 13.77
CA THR A 37 -3.86 -6.09 12.64
C THR A 37 -5.05 -5.25 13.11
N ARG A 38 -5.72 -5.67 14.18
CA ARG A 38 -6.84 -4.93 14.77
C ARG A 38 -6.42 -3.57 15.32
N GLN A 39 -5.25 -3.47 15.96
CA GLN A 39 -4.72 -2.21 16.45
C GLN A 39 -4.40 -1.25 15.30
N THR A 40 -3.79 -1.75 14.21
CA THR A 40 -3.54 -0.95 13.00
C THR A 40 -4.84 -0.43 12.40
N LEU A 41 -5.87 -1.28 12.25
CA LEU A 41 -7.18 -0.85 11.75
C LEU A 41 -7.82 0.20 12.65
N LYS A 42 -7.72 0.04 13.98
CA LYS A 42 -8.23 1.04 14.93
C LYS A 42 -7.54 2.39 14.76
N ILE A 43 -6.21 2.40 14.58
CA ILE A 43 -5.45 3.64 14.33
C ILE A 43 -5.91 4.30 13.03
N LEU A 44 -6.02 3.54 11.94
CA LEU A 44 -6.48 4.06 10.64
C LEU A 44 -7.88 4.68 10.74
N GLN A 45 -8.81 4.00 11.42
CA GLN A 45 -10.19 4.48 11.57
C GLN A 45 -10.32 5.71 12.47
N HIS A 46 -9.52 5.82 13.55
CA HIS A 46 -9.64 6.93 14.51
C HIS A 46 -8.83 8.17 14.13
N HIS A 47 -7.62 7.98 13.59
CA HIS A 47 -6.70 9.08 13.29
C HIS A 47 -6.73 9.51 11.83
N TYR A 48 -7.12 8.63 10.92
CA TYR A 48 -7.12 8.91 9.47
C TYR A 48 -8.43 8.49 8.80
N PRO A 49 -9.60 8.91 9.34
CA PRO A 49 -10.88 8.53 8.77
C PRO A 49 -10.97 8.99 7.32
N GLU A 50 -11.49 8.11 6.46
CA GLU A 50 -11.79 8.38 5.05
C GLU A 50 -10.61 8.79 4.15
N ARG A 51 -9.36 8.74 4.63
CA ARG A 51 -8.16 9.09 3.84
C ARG A 51 -7.71 8.00 2.86
N LEU A 52 -8.09 6.75 3.07
CA LEU A 52 -7.81 5.66 2.13
C LEU A 52 -8.77 5.75 0.92
N TYR A 53 -8.24 5.91 -0.28
CA TYR A 53 -9.00 5.77 -1.53
C TYR A 53 -9.20 4.30 -1.88
N ARG A 54 -8.10 3.56 -2.08
CA ARG A 54 -8.10 2.13 -2.44
C ARG A 54 -6.82 1.45 -1.93
N SER A 55 -6.88 0.16 -1.67
CA SER A 55 -5.73 -0.69 -1.35
C SER A 55 -5.66 -1.86 -2.32
N TYR A 56 -4.51 -2.04 -2.96
CA TYR A 56 -4.24 -3.15 -3.87
C TYR A 56 -3.32 -4.16 -3.20
N ILE A 57 -3.78 -5.40 -3.11
CA ILE A 57 -3.04 -6.53 -2.57
C ILE A 57 -2.49 -7.33 -3.76
N LEU A 58 -1.19 -7.21 -4.01
CA LEU A 58 -0.52 -7.80 -5.14
C LEU A 58 0.05 -9.18 -4.76
N ASN A 59 -0.06 -10.14 -5.66
CA ASN A 59 0.53 -11.47 -5.51
C ASN A 59 0.25 -12.19 -4.16
N PRO A 60 -0.97 -12.14 -3.59
CA PRO A 60 -1.23 -12.85 -2.34
C PRO A 60 -1.04 -14.37 -2.53
N PRO A 61 -0.20 -15.04 -1.71
CA PRO A 61 -0.05 -16.49 -1.80
C PRO A 61 -1.37 -17.19 -1.44
N MET A 62 -1.58 -18.43 -1.87
CA MET A 62 -2.83 -19.16 -1.61
C MET A 62 -3.24 -19.18 -0.13
N LEU A 63 -2.25 -19.29 0.78
CA LEU A 63 -2.45 -19.28 2.24
C LEU A 63 -2.99 -17.94 2.77
N PHE A 64 -2.83 -16.83 2.02
CA PHE A 64 -3.39 -15.53 2.38
C PHE A 64 -4.92 -15.60 2.55
N ARG A 65 -5.61 -16.50 1.83
CA ARG A 65 -7.07 -16.68 1.97
C ARG A 65 -7.48 -17.01 3.42
N GLY A 66 -6.69 -17.82 4.12
CA GLY A 66 -6.95 -18.15 5.52
C GLY A 66 -6.74 -16.94 6.44
N PHE A 67 -5.65 -16.21 6.26
CA PHE A 67 -5.37 -14.98 6.99
C PHE A 67 -6.46 -13.92 6.75
N TRP A 68 -6.88 -13.73 5.49
CA TRP A 68 -7.96 -12.82 5.14
C TRP A 68 -9.28 -13.22 5.79
N SER A 69 -9.62 -14.51 5.81
CA SER A 69 -10.84 -15.00 6.48
C SER A 69 -10.86 -14.70 7.98
N LEU A 70 -9.70 -14.79 8.64
CA LEU A 70 -9.57 -14.48 10.07
C LEU A 70 -9.64 -12.98 10.37
N THR A 71 -9.15 -12.14 9.46
CA THR A 71 -9.00 -10.68 9.68
C THR A 71 -10.18 -9.88 9.17
N LYS A 72 -10.83 -10.31 8.08
CA LYS A 72 -11.98 -9.65 7.44
C LYS A 72 -13.13 -9.28 8.38
N PRO A 73 -13.49 -10.07 9.42
CA PRO A 73 -14.55 -9.69 10.36
C PRO A 73 -14.27 -8.40 11.12
N PHE A 74 -13.00 -8.05 11.32
CA PHE A 74 -12.57 -6.86 12.06
C PHE A 74 -12.40 -5.62 11.19
N ILE A 75 -12.53 -5.76 9.87
CA ILE A 75 -12.43 -4.65 8.92
C ILE A 75 -13.84 -4.10 8.67
N ASP A 76 -13.99 -2.78 8.76
CA ASP A 76 -15.27 -2.13 8.49
C ASP A 76 -15.71 -2.34 7.01
N PRO A 77 -17.03 -2.33 6.72
CA PRO A 77 -17.53 -2.59 5.36
C PRO A 77 -16.98 -1.65 4.29
N ILE A 78 -16.77 -0.37 4.61
CA ILE A 78 -16.28 0.63 3.67
C ILE A 78 -14.83 0.33 3.30
N THR A 79 -13.99 0.03 4.28
CA THR A 79 -12.59 -0.37 4.04
C THR A 79 -12.50 -1.68 3.27
N LYS A 80 -13.39 -2.66 3.53
CA LYS A 80 -13.45 -3.90 2.75
C LYS A 80 -13.72 -3.67 1.26
N GLN A 81 -14.61 -2.73 0.93
CA GLN A 81 -14.92 -2.39 -0.46
C GLN A 81 -13.77 -1.70 -1.19
N LYS A 82 -12.83 -1.11 -0.45
CA LYS A 82 -11.63 -0.45 -0.99
C LYS A 82 -10.47 -1.41 -1.25
N ILE A 83 -10.57 -2.68 -0.84
CA ILE A 83 -9.50 -3.67 -0.98
C ILE A 83 -9.69 -4.46 -2.28
N GLN A 84 -8.69 -4.38 -3.15
CA GLN A 84 -8.66 -5.06 -4.44
C GLN A 84 -7.52 -6.08 -4.46
N PHE A 85 -7.85 -7.32 -4.81
CA PHE A 85 -6.85 -8.37 -4.99
C PHE A 85 -6.36 -8.38 -6.45
N CYS A 86 -5.05 -8.27 -6.64
CA CYS A 86 -4.40 -8.23 -7.93
C CYS A 86 -3.45 -9.41 -8.05
N THR A 87 -3.74 -10.34 -8.97
CA THR A 87 -2.90 -11.51 -9.22
C THR A 87 -2.77 -11.77 -10.71
N GLY A 88 -1.55 -12.01 -11.17
CA GLY A 88 -1.25 -12.36 -12.56
C GLY A 88 -1.74 -11.30 -13.56
N LYS A 89 -2.11 -11.76 -14.77
CA LYS A 89 -2.54 -10.88 -15.86
C LYS A 89 -3.77 -10.02 -15.49
N SER A 90 -4.76 -10.62 -14.83
CA SER A 90 -5.96 -9.88 -14.39
C SER A 90 -5.65 -8.81 -13.36
N GLY A 91 -4.72 -9.08 -12.43
CA GLY A 91 -4.25 -8.09 -11.47
C GLY A 91 -3.53 -6.93 -12.12
N LYS A 92 -2.67 -7.23 -13.09
CA LYS A 92 -1.98 -6.21 -13.89
C LYS A 92 -2.98 -5.32 -14.62
N SER A 93 -3.99 -5.89 -15.28
CA SER A 93 -5.00 -5.09 -16.00
C SER A 93 -5.82 -4.18 -15.08
N ILE A 94 -6.05 -4.57 -13.82
CA ILE A 94 -6.67 -3.68 -12.83
C ILE A 94 -5.75 -2.46 -12.59
N LEU A 95 -4.46 -2.69 -12.36
CA LEU A 95 -3.52 -1.60 -12.13
C LEU A 95 -3.33 -0.72 -13.36
N GLU A 96 -3.31 -1.28 -14.57
CA GLU A 96 -3.23 -0.53 -15.83
C GLU A 96 -4.41 0.45 -16.02
N ASN A 97 -5.59 0.11 -15.52
CA ASN A 97 -6.74 1.01 -15.58
C ASN A 97 -6.67 2.17 -14.58
N ASP A 98 -5.95 1.98 -13.46
CA ASP A 98 -5.93 2.92 -12.35
C ASP A 98 -4.61 3.72 -12.25
N PHE A 99 -3.54 3.27 -12.92
CA PHE A 99 -2.20 3.85 -12.84
C PHE A 99 -1.49 3.88 -14.20
N ASP A 100 -0.61 4.87 -14.38
CA ASP A 100 0.43 4.82 -15.41
C ASP A 100 1.53 3.84 -14.97
N LEU A 101 1.61 2.68 -15.63
CA LEU A 101 2.60 1.65 -15.31
C LEU A 101 4.04 2.13 -15.47
N ASN A 102 4.30 3.20 -16.23
CA ASN A 102 5.64 3.78 -16.36
C ASN A 102 6.11 4.49 -15.08
N THR A 103 5.21 4.71 -14.13
CA THR A 103 5.51 5.33 -12.84
C THR A 103 5.62 4.31 -11.70
N LEU A 104 5.11 3.09 -11.91
CA LEU A 104 5.13 2.04 -10.90
C LEU A 104 6.42 1.22 -10.98
N GLU A 105 6.90 0.77 -9.81
CA GLU A 105 8.01 -0.16 -9.73
C GLU A 105 7.63 -1.55 -10.28
N SER A 106 8.63 -2.31 -10.73
CA SER A 106 8.45 -3.64 -11.31
C SER A 106 7.79 -4.65 -10.37
N CYS A 107 8.03 -4.56 -9.05
CA CYS A 107 7.34 -5.36 -8.03
C CYS A 107 5.82 -5.09 -8.00
N ALA A 108 5.40 -3.90 -8.41
CA ALA A 108 4.01 -3.49 -8.53
C ALA A 108 3.46 -3.60 -9.96
N TYR A 109 4.02 -4.50 -10.78
CA TYR A 109 3.68 -4.71 -12.20
C TYR A 109 3.98 -3.54 -13.14
N GLY A 110 4.70 -2.52 -12.67
CA GLY A 110 5.12 -1.40 -13.49
C GLY A 110 6.40 -1.67 -14.29
N THR A 111 6.95 -0.63 -14.89
CA THR A 111 8.18 -0.72 -15.70
C THR A 111 9.37 0.00 -15.08
N THR A 112 9.18 0.76 -14.00
CA THR A 112 10.28 1.43 -13.30
C THR A 112 11.11 0.40 -12.55
N PRO A 113 12.45 0.45 -12.63
CA PRO A 113 13.31 -0.41 -11.82
C PRO A 113 13.02 -0.22 -10.34
N GLN A 114 12.92 -1.33 -9.60
CA GLN A 114 12.76 -1.28 -8.16
C GLN A 114 14.00 -0.66 -7.52
N THR A 115 13.81 0.38 -6.71
CA THR A 115 14.89 0.99 -5.94
C THR A 115 14.92 0.36 -4.55
N PRO A 116 16.08 -0.13 -4.06
CA PRO A 116 16.18 -0.63 -2.70
C PRO A 116 15.75 0.44 -1.69
N PHE A 117 14.83 0.07 -0.80
CA PHE A 117 14.39 0.97 0.25
C PHE A 117 15.51 1.21 1.27
N ASP A 118 15.99 2.45 1.36
CA ASP A 118 16.88 2.91 2.42
C ASP A 118 16.13 3.73 3.46
N SER A 119 16.08 3.21 4.69
CA SER A 119 15.34 3.85 5.78
C SER A 119 15.98 5.15 6.26
N LYS A 120 17.30 5.32 6.14
CA LYS A 120 17.99 6.53 6.62
C LYS A 120 17.65 7.70 5.72
N THR A 121 17.76 7.50 4.41
CA THR A 121 17.35 8.45 3.37
C THR A 121 15.86 8.75 3.47
N TYR A 122 15.02 7.73 3.63
CA TYR A 122 13.59 7.94 3.81
C TYR A 122 13.31 8.81 5.04
N LEU A 123 13.88 8.50 6.20
CA LEU A 123 13.55 9.22 7.44
C LEU A 123 14.20 10.62 7.54
N SER A 124 15.33 10.86 6.86
CA SER A 124 15.99 12.17 6.85
C SER A 124 15.34 13.17 5.90
N ALA A 125 14.60 12.70 4.89
CA ALA A 125 13.91 13.56 3.94
C ALA A 125 12.77 14.39 4.58
N PRO A 126 12.49 15.61 4.06
CA PRO A 126 11.30 16.36 4.44
C PRO A 126 10.01 15.54 4.30
N SER A 127 9.03 15.77 5.17
CA SER A 127 7.78 15.01 5.22
C SER A 127 6.86 15.24 4.01
N HIS A 128 7.03 16.35 3.27
CA HIS A 128 6.22 16.71 2.11
C HIS A 128 6.86 16.29 0.77
N LEU A 129 7.97 15.55 0.82
CA LEU A 129 8.62 14.95 -0.34
C LEU A 129 8.40 13.45 -0.36
N THR A 130 8.12 12.93 -1.55
CA THR A 130 8.12 11.49 -1.84
C THR A 130 9.55 10.95 -1.81
N TYR A 131 9.67 9.62 -1.71
CA TYR A 131 10.98 8.96 -1.71
C TYR A 131 11.69 9.17 -3.06
N ASP A 132 10.96 9.16 -4.16
CA ASP A 132 11.52 9.32 -5.51
C ASP A 132 12.02 10.75 -5.75
N GLU A 133 11.29 11.76 -5.27
CA GLU A 133 11.73 13.17 -5.30
C GLU A 133 13.04 13.39 -4.51
N THR A 134 13.36 12.51 -3.55
CA THR A 134 14.58 12.61 -2.74
C THR A 134 15.77 11.88 -3.33
N ASN A 135 15.52 10.93 -4.24
CA ASN A 135 16.53 10.06 -4.85
C ASN A 135 16.80 10.36 -6.33
N THR A 136 16.15 11.36 -6.91
CA THR A 136 16.46 11.78 -8.28
C THR A 136 17.79 12.54 -8.29
N PRO A 137 18.81 12.12 -9.07
CA PRO A 137 20.00 12.93 -9.23
C PRO A 137 19.60 14.27 -9.86
N LYS A 138 20.01 15.37 -9.24
CA LYS A 138 19.87 16.72 -9.81
C LYS A 138 20.72 16.88 -11.05
#